data_AF-A0A1B3IJ32-F1
#
_entry.id   AF-A0A1B3IJ32-F1
#
_cell.length_a   1.000
_cell.length_b   1.000
_cell.length_c   1.000
_cell.angle_alpha   90.00
_cell.angle_beta   90.00
_cell.angle_gamma   90.00
#
_symmetry.space_group_name_H-M   'P 1'
#
loop_
_entity.id
_entity.type
_entity.pdbx_description
1 polymer ?
#
loop_
_entity_poly.entity_id
_entity_poly.type
_entity_poly.pdbx_seq_one_letter_code
_entity_poly.pdbx_strand_id
1 'polypeptide(L)'
;MERSTMTVLLGFLLVCSFFSASLGLGETCKVGQFTIPVGQQANDLTACVQYKCLNYNRRYALETLSCAKQTLKSGCHNTLGAAGAPFPNCCPTVICRGG
;
A
#
# COMPACT_ATOMS: atom_id res chain seq x y z
N MET A 1 -29.95 8.85 41.84
CA MET A 1 -29.71 8.02 40.63
C MET A 1 -29.03 8.86 39.54
N GLU A 2 -28.03 9.69 39.89
CA GLU A 2 -27.34 10.61 38.96
C GLU A 2 -25.83 10.35 38.84
N ARG A 3 -25.23 9.63 39.82
CA ARG A 3 -23.79 9.31 39.80
C ARG A 3 -23.44 8.19 38.82
N SER A 4 -24.30 7.18 38.66
CA SER A 4 -24.00 6.03 37.78
C SER A 4 -23.98 6.40 36.30
N THR A 5 -24.84 7.31 35.85
CA THR A 5 -24.88 7.77 34.45
C THR A 5 -23.65 8.59 34.07
N MET A 6 -23.17 9.43 34.97
CA MET A 6 -21.98 10.26 34.73
C MET A 6 -20.70 9.41 34.58
N THR A 7 -20.56 8.34 35.37
CA THR A 7 -19.39 7.44 35.31
C THR A 7 -19.35 6.62 34.01
N VAL A 8 -20.51 6.19 33.53
CA VAL A 8 -20.64 5.46 32.26
C VAL A 8 -20.35 6.37 31.07
N LEU A 9 -20.84 7.62 31.10
CA LEU A 9 -20.58 8.60 30.05
C LEU A 9 -19.09 8.96 29.97
N LEU A 10 -18.43 9.15 31.12
CA LEU A 10 -17.00 9.46 31.18
C LEU A 10 -16.15 8.29 30.65
N GLY A 11 -16.52 7.05 31.00
CA GLY A 11 -15.87 5.84 30.49
C GLY A 11 -15.98 5.72 28.97
N PHE A 12 -17.16 6.02 28.40
CA PHE A 12 -17.38 5.97 26.96
C PHE A 12 -16.56 7.03 26.21
N LEU A 13 -16.49 8.25 26.73
CA LEU A 13 -15.70 9.35 26.13
C LEU A 13 -14.19 9.08 26.18
N LEU A 14 -13.69 8.43 27.24
CA LEU A 14 -12.29 8.00 27.33
C LEU A 14 -11.98 6.92 26.29
N VAL A 15 -12.83 5.90 26.14
CA VAL A 15 -12.62 4.85 25.12
C VAL A 15 -12.61 5.45 23.70
N CYS A 16 -13.52 6.36 23.38
CA CYS A 16 -13.55 7.01 22.07
C CYS A 16 -12.30 7.86 21.76
N SER A 17 -11.71 8.51 22.77
CA SER A 17 -10.50 9.32 22.57
C SER A 17 -9.25 8.47 22.33
N PHE A 18 -9.17 7.24 22.86
CA PHE A 18 -8.09 6.31 22.51
C PHE A 18 -8.18 5.78 21.08
N PHE A 19 -9.38 5.55 20.54
CA PHE A 19 -9.54 5.14 19.14
C PHE A 19 -9.11 6.25 18.16
N SER A 20 -9.45 7.51 18.45
CA SER A 20 -9.04 8.65 17.63
C SER A 20 -7.52 8.89 17.64
N ALA A 21 -6.80 8.49 18.70
CA ALA A 21 -5.34 8.64 18.78
C ALA A 21 -4.55 7.60 17.97
N SER A 22 -5.17 6.47 17.60
CA SER A 22 -4.53 5.43 16.78
C SER A 22 -4.65 5.67 15.26
N LEU A 23 -5.64 6.46 14.86
CA LEU A 23 -5.81 6.94 13.49
C LEU A 23 -5.27 8.37 13.46
N GLY A 24 -3.95 8.50 13.40
CA GLY A 24 -3.31 9.80 13.19
C GLY A 24 -4.02 10.55 12.05
N LEU A 25 -4.15 11.87 12.18
CA LEU A 25 -4.60 12.79 11.13
C LEU A 25 -3.75 12.55 9.88
N GLY A 26 -4.14 11.55 9.09
CA GLY A 26 -3.19 10.76 8.35
C GLY A 26 -2.82 11.47 7.07
N GLU A 27 -1.57 11.84 6.92
CA GLU A 27 -1.09 12.34 5.66
C GLU A 27 -1.20 11.24 4.61
N THR A 28 -1.52 11.63 3.38
CA THR A 28 -1.79 10.69 2.28
C THR A 28 -1.00 11.08 1.05
N CYS A 29 -0.52 10.09 0.32
CA CYS A 29 -0.04 10.26 -1.04
C CYS A 29 -1.18 9.99 -2.02
N LYS A 30 -1.35 10.85 -3.03
CA LYS A 30 -2.37 10.69 -4.09
C LYS A 30 -1.70 10.39 -5.43
N VAL A 31 -2.14 9.32 -6.09
CA VAL A 31 -1.66 8.92 -7.43
C VAL A 31 -2.80 8.33 -8.24
N GLY A 32 -3.18 8.99 -9.34
CA GLY A 32 -4.36 8.60 -10.12
C GLY A 32 -5.61 8.51 -9.23
N GLN A 33 -6.19 7.31 -9.13
CA GLN A 33 -7.37 7.00 -8.30
C GLN A 33 -7.02 6.57 -6.86
N PHE A 34 -5.74 6.38 -6.55
CA PHE A 34 -5.30 5.88 -5.25
C PHE A 34 -5.05 7.02 -4.27
N THR A 35 -5.65 6.92 -3.08
CA THR A 35 -5.32 7.73 -1.91
C THR A 35 -4.72 6.79 -0.86
N ILE A 36 -3.43 6.95 -0.58
CA ILE A 36 -2.64 5.99 0.20
C ILE A 36 -2.18 6.69 1.48
N PRO A 37 -2.65 6.27 2.65
CA PRO A 37 -2.15 6.79 3.92
C PRO A 37 -0.65 6.52 4.08
N VAL A 38 0.06 7.43 4.76
CA VAL A 38 1.45 7.23 5.13
C VAL A 38 1.64 5.90 5.88
N GLY A 39 2.67 5.15 5.50
CA GLY A 39 2.97 3.81 5.99
C GLY A 39 2.19 2.69 5.29
N GLN A 40 1.18 3.03 4.48
CA GLN A 40 0.37 2.06 3.73
C GLN A 40 0.83 1.93 2.27
N GLN A 41 0.30 0.90 1.62
CA GLN A 41 0.57 0.59 0.22
C GLN A 41 -0.73 0.27 -0.54
N ALA A 42 -0.70 0.47 -1.86
CA ALA A 42 -1.77 0.10 -2.78
C ALA A 42 -1.19 -0.60 -4.02
N ASN A 43 -1.94 -1.53 -4.61
CA ASN A 43 -1.56 -2.21 -5.84
C ASN A 43 -2.46 -1.75 -6.99
N ASP A 44 -1.84 -1.30 -8.07
CA ASP A 44 -2.49 -1.04 -9.35
C ASP A 44 -2.36 -2.30 -10.22
N LEU A 45 -3.43 -3.08 -10.27
CA LEU A 45 -3.47 -4.34 -11.02
C LEU A 45 -3.46 -4.11 -12.54
N THR A 46 -3.91 -2.94 -12.99
CA THR A 46 -3.96 -2.57 -14.40
C THR A 46 -2.59 -2.17 -14.91
N ALA A 47 -1.87 -1.34 -14.15
CA ALA A 47 -0.51 -0.91 -14.47
C ALA A 47 0.57 -1.91 -14.03
N CYS A 48 0.21 -2.91 -13.21
CA CYS A 48 1.13 -3.81 -12.53
C CYS A 48 2.20 -3.04 -11.72
N VAL A 49 1.73 -2.18 -10.82
CA VAL A 49 2.56 -1.30 -10.00
C VAL A 49 2.15 -1.40 -8.53
N GLN A 50 3.12 -1.32 -7.63
CA GLN A 50 2.87 -1.11 -6.20
C GLN A 50 3.29 0.31 -5.81
N TYR A 51 2.39 1.00 -5.12
CA TYR A 51 2.62 2.32 -4.56
C TYR A 51 2.72 2.22 -3.05
N LYS A 52 3.65 2.96 -2.44
CA LYS A 52 3.78 3.07 -0.98
C LYS A 52 3.99 4.52 -0.58
N CYS A 53 3.21 4.99 0.40
CA CYS A 53 3.37 6.34 0.91
C CYS A 53 4.31 6.33 2.11
N LEU A 54 5.47 6.96 1.97
CA LEU A 54 6.54 6.95 2.97
C LEU A 54 6.69 8.31 3.63
N ASN A 55 7.07 8.31 4.91
CA ASN A 55 7.50 9.51 5.64
C ASN A 55 9.01 9.48 5.82
N TYR A 56 9.70 10.40 5.16
CA TYR A 56 11.12 10.66 5.29
C TYR A 56 11.34 11.99 6.01
N ASN A 57 11.62 11.95 7.31
CA ASN A 57 11.94 13.14 8.10
C ASN A 57 10.90 14.28 7.96
N ARG A 58 9.61 13.95 8.12
CA ARG A 58 8.46 14.88 7.94
C ARG A 58 8.25 15.34 6.50
N ARG A 59 8.79 14.60 5.52
CA ARG A 59 8.49 14.75 4.08
C ARG A 59 7.82 13.49 3.58
N TYR A 60 6.72 13.64 2.88
CA TYR A 60 5.97 12.51 2.34
C TYR A 60 6.40 12.24 0.91
N ALA A 61 6.77 11.00 0.63
CA ALA A 61 7.20 10.57 -0.70
C ALA A 61 6.39 9.35 -1.14
N LEU A 62 5.99 9.36 -2.41
CA LEU A 62 5.39 8.20 -3.05
C LEU A 62 6.51 7.33 -3.62
N GLU A 63 6.71 6.16 -3.03
CA GLU A 63 7.55 5.11 -3.61
C GLU A 63 6.71 4.30 -4.61
N THR A 64 7.28 4.05 -5.78
CA THR A 64 6.62 3.36 -6.89
C THR A 64 7.49 2.21 -7.36
N LEU A 65 6.98 0.99 -7.25
CA LEU A 65 7.63 -0.23 -7.72
C LEU A 65 6.92 -0.74 -8.97
N SER A 66 7.65 -0.85 -10.06
CA SER A 66 7.17 -1.35 -11.35
C SER A 66 8.06 -2.45 -11.89
N CYS A 67 7.55 -3.21 -12.87
CA CYS A 67 8.32 -4.29 -13.48
C CYS A 67 9.57 -3.76 -14.18
N ALA A 68 10.71 -4.40 -13.92
CA ALA A 68 11.96 -4.07 -14.59
C ALA A 68 11.88 -4.38 -16.09
N LYS A 69 12.47 -3.53 -16.92
CA LYS A 69 12.68 -3.83 -18.35
C LYS A 69 13.74 -4.93 -18.47
N GLN A 70 13.40 -6.01 -19.17
CA GLN A 70 14.28 -7.15 -19.36
C GLN A 70 14.90 -7.09 -20.77
N THR A 71 16.22 -7.20 -20.85
CA THR A 71 16.94 -7.40 -22.11
C THR A 71 17.19 -8.90 -22.28
N LEU A 72 16.58 -9.50 -23.30
CA LEU A 72 16.67 -10.94 -23.54
C LEU A 72 18.03 -11.31 -24.12
N LYS A 73 18.64 -12.35 -23.55
CA LYS A 73 19.78 -13.05 -24.15
C LYS A 73 19.29 -14.10 -25.15
N SER A 74 20.16 -14.52 -26.06
CA SER A 74 19.84 -15.58 -27.03
C SER A 74 19.37 -16.85 -26.32
N GLY A 75 18.31 -17.49 -26.83
CA GLY A 75 17.71 -18.68 -26.24
C GLY A 75 16.75 -18.42 -25.06
N CYS A 76 16.50 -17.15 -24.72
CA CYS A 76 15.52 -16.74 -23.72
C CYS A 76 14.27 -16.14 -24.35
N HIS A 77 13.12 -16.31 -23.70
CA HIS A 77 11.86 -15.67 -24.07
C HIS A 77 11.13 -15.14 -22.84
N ASN A 78 10.29 -14.12 -23.04
CA ASN A 78 9.42 -13.61 -21.99
C ASN A 78 8.16 -14.46 -21.89
N THR A 79 7.74 -14.71 -20.66
CA THR A 79 6.42 -15.22 -20.31
C THR A 79 5.64 -14.16 -19.56
N LEU A 80 4.37 -14.01 -19.90
CA LEU A 80 3.48 -13.04 -19.26
C LEU A 80 3.25 -13.43 -17.79
N GLY A 81 3.20 -12.41 -16.93
CA GLY A 81 2.75 -12.58 -15.55
C GLY A 81 1.26 -12.88 -15.47
N ALA A 82 0.79 -13.31 -14.30
CA ALA A 82 -0.62 -13.64 -14.11
C ALA A 82 -1.49 -12.38 -14.21
N ALA A 83 -2.46 -12.39 -15.13
CA ALA A 83 -3.38 -11.28 -15.32
C ALA A 83 -4.20 -11.03 -14.03
N GLY A 84 -4.27 -9.77 -13.59
CA GLY A 84 -4.97 -9.38 -12.36
C GLY A 84 -4.27 -9.76 -11.06
N ALA A 85 -3.08 -10.36 -11.10
CA ALA A 85 -2.29 -10.60 -9.89
C ALA A 85 -1.64 -9.29 -9.38
N PRO A 86 -1.43 -9.14 -8.06
CA PRO A 86 -0.72 -7.98 -7.52
C PRO A 86 0.77 -8.03 -7.90
N PHE A 87 1.40 -6.85 -7.94
CA PHE A 87 2.85 -6.75 -8.06
C PHE A 87 3.54 -7.55 -6.94
N PRO A 88 4.62 -8.30 -7.21
CA PRO A 88 5.32 -8.44 -8.49
C PRO A 88 4.80 -9.57 -9.41
N ASN A 89 3.74 -10.29 -9.02
CA ASN A 89 3.28 -11.50 -9.72
C ASN A 89 2.67 -11.25 -11.11
N CYS A 90 2.25 -10.01 -11.38
CA CYS A 90 1.83 -9.59 -12.72
C CYS A 90 2.99 -9.24 -13.66
N CYS A 91 4.25 -9.22 -13.17
CA CYS A 91 5.40 -8.91 -14.01
C CYS A 91 5.77 -10.05 -14.96
N PRO A 92 6.29 -9.74 -16.16
CA PRO A 92 6.81 -10.76 -17.05
C PRO A 92 8.07 -11.40 -16.46
N THR A 93 8.21 -12.70 -16.69
CA THR A 93 9.37 -13.50 -16.31
C THR A 93 10.13 -13.95 -17.55
N VAL A 94 11.43 -14.22 -17.41
CA VAL A 94 12.26 -14.73 -18.50
C VAL A 94 12.51 -16.20 -18.29
N ILE A 95 12.27 -17.01 -19.32
CA ILE A 95 12.63 -18.42 -19.37
C ILE A 95 13.71 -18.61 -20.43
N CYS A 96 14.84 -19.19 -20.04
CA CYS A 96 15.96 -19.51 -20.93
C CYS A 96 16.09 -21.03 -21.10
N ARG A 97 16.42 -21.49 -22.32
CA ARG A 97 16.72 -22.92 -22.55
C ARG A 97 18.02 -23.31 -21.84
N GLY A 98 17.97 -24.36 -21.01
CA GLY A 98 19.13 -24.90 -20.30
C GLY A 98 19.25 -24.54 -18.81
N GLY A 99 18.13 -24.22 -18.16
CA GLY A 99 18.04 -24.24 -16.68
C GLY A 99 18.08 -25.65 -16.14
#